data_AF-A0A7W7KF67-F1
#
_entry.id   AF-A0A7W7KF67-F1
#
_cell.length_a   1.000
_cell.length_b   1.000
_cell.length_c   1.000
_cell.angle_alpha   90.00
_cell.angle_beta   90.00
_cell.angle_gamma   90.00
#
_symmetry.space_group_name_H-M   'P 1'
#
loop_
_entity.id
_entity.type
_entity.pdbx_description
1 polymer ?
#
loop_
_entity_poly.entity_id
_entity_poly.type
_entity_poly.pdbx_seq_one_letter_code
_entity_poly.pdbx_strand_id
1 'polypeptide(L)'
;MTEITEGLKSIFTSVLAESARENEELVQSLGDSEEVRKASEALANFNLPMFHYTFAHRLEGLLEGVIARQFPNSRDAQFLALHYNFVDMHISKLIKTMEDWPCSADKTRTIIRALLKFYATGEKIQFDYAGEYTFHLPKRILKTHEDIVEFVSGLQRLYMGDPTAYLHAYGKILTTPAVQA
;
A
#
# COMPACT_ATOMS: atom_id res chain seq x y z
N MET A 1 5.12 -27.89 -15.03
CA MET A 1 5.66 -26.71 -14.32
C MET A 1 6.18 -25.65 -15.29
N THR A 2 6.73 -26.03 -16.45
CA THR A 2 7.24 -25.16 -17.52
C THR A 2 6.16 -24.37 -18.27
N GLU A 3 5.02 -24.97 -18.63
CA GLU A 3 3.93 -24.24 -19.35
C GLU A 3 3.32 -23.12 -18.49
N ILE A 4 3.21 -23.36 -17.18
CA ILE A 4 2.63 -22.42 -16.21
C ILE A 4 3.51 -21.16 -16.03
N THR A 5 4.83 -21.32 -16.18
CA THR A 5 5.77 -20.20 -16.09
C THR A 5 5.77 -19.37 -17.36
N GLU A 6 5.48 -19.97 -18.51
CA GLU A 6 5.32 -19.27 -19.78
C GLU A 6 4.02 -18.45 -19.84
N GLY A 7 2.91 -18.97 -19.31
CA GLY A 7 1.64 -18.24 -19.21
C GLY A 7 1.76 -16.94 -18.40
N LEU A 8 2.34 -17.01 -17.21
CA LEU A 8 2.63 -15.82 -16.39
C LEU A 8 3.59 -14.85 -17.10
N LYS A 9 4.63 -15.36 -17.75
CA LYS A 9 5.59 -14.53 -18.48
C LYS A 9 4.93 -13.78 -19.64
N SER A 10 3.99 -14.41 -20.34
CA SER A 10 3.17 -13.77 -21.38
C SER A 10 2.33 -12.64 -20.80
N ILE A 11 1.57 -12.92 -19.73
CA ILE A 11 0.73 -11.93 -19.04
C ILE A 11 1.56 -10.73 -18.58
N PHE A 12 2.73 -10.96 -17.97
CA PHE A 12 3.61 -9.88 -17.55
C PHE A 12 4.20 -9.08 -18.70
N THR A 13 4.55 -9.73 -19.81
CA THR A 13 5.07 -9.05 -21.00
C THR A 13 4.01 -8.13 -21.59
N SER A 14 2.76 -8.58 -21.66
CA SER A 14 1.63 -7.77 -22.12
C SER A 14 1.30 -6.62 -21.16
N VAL A 15 1.27 -6.88 -19.85
CA VAL A 15 1.01 -5.84 -18.82
C VAL A 15 2.10 -4.75 -18.85
N LEU A 16 3.36 -5.11 -19.11
CA LEU A 16 4.47 -4.17 -19.22
C LEU A 16 4.49 -3.40 -20.55
N ALA A 17 3.76 -3.87 -21.56
CA ALA A 17 3.73 -3.27 -22.90
C ALA A 17 2.70 -2.13 -23.05
N GLU A 18 1.69 -2.03 -22.18
CA GLU A 18 0.50 -1.17 -22.45
C GLU A 18 0.14 -0.19 -21.30
N SER A 19 -0.24 1.05 -21.64
CA SER A 19 -0.63 2.08 -20.66
C SER A 19 -2.13 2.05 -20.34
N ALA A 20 -2.52 1.38 -19.25
CA ALA A 20 -3.71 1.57 -18.40
C ALA A 20 -5.13 1.66 -19.00
N ARG A 21 -5.32 1.72 -20.33
CA ARG A 21 -6.63 1.88 -20.97
C ARG A 21 -7.23 0.57 -21.50
N GLU A 22 -6.51 -0.55 -21.35
CA GLU A 22 -6.79 -1.79 -22.07
C GLU A 22 -6.85 -3.03 -21.17
N ASN A 23 -7.06 -2.96 -19.85
CA ASN A 23 -6.99 -4.19 -19.02
C ASN A 23 -8.04 -5.26 -19.42
N GLU A 24 -9.25 -4.89 -19.86
CA GLU A 24 -10.23 -5.84 -20.40
C GLU A 24 -9.84 -6.39 -21.78
N GLU A 25 -9.30 -5.54 -22.66
CA GLU A 25 -8.81 -5.92 -23.99
C GLU A 25 -7.54 -6.80 -23.89
N LEU A 26 -6.71 -6.56 -22.88
CA LEU A 26 -5.55 -7.36 -22.52
C LEU A 26 -6.00 -8.73 -21.99
N VAL A 27 -7.03 -8.78 -21.12
CA VAL A 27 -7.62 -10.06 -20.67
C VAL A 27 -8.27 -10.82 -21.84
N GLN A 28 -8.90 -10.12 -22.79
CA GLN A 28 -9.43 -10.74 -24.00
C GLN A 28 -8.32 -11.27 -24.92
N SER A 29 -7.23 -10.53 -25.11
CA SER A 29 -6.08 -11.00 -25.91
C SER A 29 -5.28 -12.11 -25.22
N LEU A 30 -5.30 -12.15 -23.88
CA LEU A 30 -4.78 -13.24 -23.06
C LEU A 30 -5.78 -14.39 -22.86
N GLY A 31 -6.97 -14.28 -23.46
CA GLY A 31 -8.14 -15.14 -23.25
C GLY A 31 -7.92 -16.63 -23.54
N ASP A 32 -6.83 -16.97 -24.24
CA ASP A 32 -6.43 -18.35 -24.54
C ASP A 32 -5.41 -18.93 -23.55
N SER A 33 -4.92 -18.16 -22.58
CA SER A 33 -4.02 -18.71 -21.56
C SER A 33 -4.79 -19.58 -20.56
N GLU A 34 -4.25 -20.76 -20.29
CA GLU A 34 -4.85 -21.74 -19.37
C GLU A 34 -5.06 -21.16 -17.96
N GLU A 35 -4.19 -20.22 -17.53
CA GLU A 35 -4.30 -19.50 -16.26
C GLU A 35 -5.53 -18.59 -16.20
N VAL A 36 -5.77 -17.78 -17.24
CA VAL A 36 -6.92 -16.87 -17.31
C VAL A 36 -8.22 -17.67 -17.44
N ARG A 37 -8.21 -18.78 -18.19
CA ARG A 37 -9.35 -19.69 -18.30
C ARG A 37 -9.71 -20.30 -16.95
N LYS A 38 -8.73 -20.84 -16.21
CA LYS A 38 -8.93 -21.41 -14.86
C LYS A 38 -9.41 -20.38 -13.86
N ALA A 39 -8.85 -19.16 -13.90
CA ALA A 39 -9.28 -18.06 -13.04
C ALA A 39 -10.74 -17.68 -13.33
N SER A 40 -11.10 -17.54 -14.61
CA SER A 40 -12.47 -17.19 -15.04
C SER A 40 -13.48 -18.28 -14.68
N GLU A 41 -13.13 -19.56 -14.87
CA GLU A 41 -13.96 -20.70 -14.49
C GLU A 41 -14.15 -20.77 -12.96
N ALA A 42 -13.11 -20.50 -12.18
CA ALA A 42 -13.20 -20.42 -10.72
C ALA A 42 -14.16 -19.30 -10.28
N LEU A 43 -14.07 -18.12 -10.89
CA LEU A 43 -14.99 -17.01 -10.60
C LEU A 43 -16.44 -17.31 -11.02
N ALA A 44 -16.65 -17.89 -12.21
CA ALA A 44 -17.97 -18.26 -12.71
C ALA A 44 -18.67 -19.28 -11.79
N ASN A 45 -17.89 -20.12 -11.12
CA ASN A 45 -18.37 -21.11 -10.15
C ASN A 45 -18.35 -20.61 -8.69
N PHE A 46 -18.13 -19.30 -8.46
CA PHE A 46 -18.03 -18.70 -7.12
C PHE A 46 -16.95 -19.33 -6.22
N ASN A 47 -15.94 -19.97 -6.81
CA ASN A 47 -14.86 -20.63 -6.10
C ASN A 47 -13.68 -19.67 -5.91
N LEU A 48 -13.87 -18.70 -5.00
CA LEU A 48 -12.85 -17.70 -4.64
C LEU A 48 -11.52 -18.32 -4.16
N PRO A 49 -11.50 -19.38 -3.32
CA PRO A 49 -10.25 -20.01 -2.94
C PRO A 49 -9.45 -20.51 -4.13
N MET A 50 -10.14 -21.10 -5.12
CA MET A 50 -9.47 -21.59 -6.31
C MET A 50 -8.93 -20.44 -7.16
N PHE A 51 -9.73 -19.39 -7.40
CA PHE A 51 -9.28 -18.19 -8.09
C PHE A 51 -8.03 -17.58 -7.43
N HIS A 52 -8.05 -17.49 -6.10
CA HIS A 52 -6.94 -16.95 -5.34
C HIS A 52 -5.67 -17.80 -5.52
N TYR A 53 -5.77 -19.12 -5.39
CA TYR A 53 -4.63 -20.02 -5.50
C TYR A 53 -4.05 -20.11 -6.92
N THR A 54 -4.91 -20.16 -7.96
CA THR A 54 -4.44 -20.33 -9.35
C THR A 54 -3.86 -19.05 -9.94
N PHE A 55 -4.36 -17.89 -9.51
CA PHE A 55 -4.06 -16.63 -10.16
C PHE A 55 -3.56 -15.56 -9.19
N ALA A 56 -4.40 -15.08 -8.26
CA ALA A 56 -4.10 -13.91 -7.42
C ALA A 56 -2.80 -14.09 -6.60
N HIS A 57 -2.67 -15.22 -5.92
CA HIS A 57 -1.51 -15.53 -5.07
C HIS A 57 -0.19 -15.56 -5.84
N ARG A 58 -0.22 -15.91 -7.14
CA ARG A 58 1.01 -15.94 -7.96
C ARG A 58 1.47 -14.55 -8.35
N LEU A 59 0.52 -13.66 -8.64
CA LEU A 59 0.81 -12.25 -8.90
C LEU A 59 1.33 -11.58 -7.63
N GLU A 60 0.68 -11.84 -6.49
CA GLU A 60 1.13 -11.37 -5.17
C GLU A 60 2.55 -11.86 -4.88
N GLY A 61 2.83 -13.16 -5.08
CA GLY A 61 4.17 -13.73 -4.86
C GLY A 61 5.26 -13.10 -5.73
N LEU A 62 4.95 -12.64 -6.95
CA LEU A 62 5.91 -11.89 -7.75
C LEU A 62 6.19 -10.50 -7.15
N LEU A 63 5.14 -9.77 -6.77
CA LEU A 63 5.27 -8.46 -6.14
C LEU A 63 6.08 -8.56 -4.84
N GLU A 64 5.75 -9.55 -4.00
CA GLU A 64 6.51 -9.88 -2.79
C GLU A 64 7.98 -10.14 -3.11
N GLY A 65 8.29 -10.91 -4.16
CA GLY A 65 9.66 -11.19 -4.58
C GLY A 65 10.44 -9.94 -4.99
N VAL A 66 9.83 -9.03 -5.77
CA VAL A 66 10.44 -7.75 -6.17
C VAL A 66 10.72 -6.87 -4.96
N ILE A 67 9.76 -6.75 -4.05
CA ILE A 67 9.86 -5.92 -2.85
C ILE A 67 10.88 -6.50 -1.86
N ALA A 68 10.84 -7.81 -1.61
CA ALA A 68 11.76 -8.51 -0.71
C ALA A 68 13.22 -8.39 -1.17
N ARG A 69 13.47 -8.35 -2.49
CA ARG A 69 14.81 -8.09 -3.02
C ARG A 69 15.32 -6.70 -2.66
N GLN A 70 14.45 -5.69 -2.66
CA GLN A 70 14.82 -4.32 -2.31
C GLN A 70 14.92 -4.10 -0.79
N PHE A 71 14.10 -4.80 -0.01
CA PHE A 71 14.00 -4.65 1.45
C PHE A 71 14.13 -5.99 2.18
N PRO A 72 15.24 -6.74 2.03
CA PRO A 72 15.33 -8.13 2.51
C PRO A 72 15.20 -8.27 4.03
N ASN A 73 15.57 -7.23 4.78
CA ASN A 73 15.63 -7.25 6.24
C ASN A 73 14.57 -6.38 6.92
N SER A 74 13.60 -5.83 6.17
CA SER A 74 12.60 -4.92 6.73
C SER A 74 11.19 -5.33 6.31
N ARG A 75 10.53 -6.10 7.20
CA ARG A 75 9.13 -6.51 7.00
C ARG A 75 8.19 -5.32 6.92
N ASP A 76 8.50 -4.24 7.64
CA ASP A 76 7.66 -3.05 7.66
C ASP A 76 7.78 -2.25 6.37
N ALA A 77 9.00 -2.15 5.79
CA ALA A 77 9.17 -1.60 4.45
C ALA A 77 8.47 -2.46 3.38
N GLN A 78 8.55 -3.79 3.51
CA GLN A 78 7.84 -4.71 2.61
C GLN A 78 6.33 -4.51 2.70
N PHE A 79 5.77 -4.47 3.91
CA PHE A 79 4.35 -4.21 4.16
C PHE A 79 3.92 -2.86 3.54
N LEU A 80 4.67 -1.80 3.80
CA LEU A 80 4.35 -0.46 3.30
C LEU A 80 4.35 -0.39 1.77
N ALA A 81 5.27 -1.10 1.11
CA ALA A 81 5.34 -1.17 -0.34
C ALA A 81 4.20 -2.01 -0.94
N LEU A 82 3.93 -3.19 -0.36
CA LEU A 82 2.91 -4.12 -0.87
C LEU A 82 1.49 -3.57 -0.67
N HIS A 83 1.27 -2.85 0.43
CA HIS A 83 -0.04 -2.34 0.83
C HIS A 83 -0.11 -0.81 0.81
N TYR A 84 0.65 -0.17 -0.08
CA TYR A 84 0.71 1.29 -0.23
C TYR A 84 -0.69 1.94 -0.28
N ASN A 85 -1.58 1.42 -1.12
CA ASN A 85 -2.92 1.98 -1.30
C ASN A 85 -3.75 1.94 0.00
N PHE A 86 -3.64 0.86 0.77
CA PHE A 86 -4.32 0.74 2.06
C PHE A 86 -3.81 1.81 3.04
N VAL A 87 -2.49 1.94 3.17
CA VAL A 87 -1.88 2.93 4.07
C VAL A 87 -2.19 4.36 3.64
N ASP A 88 -2.07 4.67 2.34
CA ASP A 88 -2.39 5.97 1.74
C ASP A 88 -3.84 6.36 2.01
N MET A 89 -4.79 5.46 1.79
CA MET A 89 -6.21 5.73 2.05
C MET A 89 -6.47 6.09 3.51
N HIS A 90 -5.88 5.35 4.46
CA HIS A 90 -6.08 5.60 5.89
C HIS A 90 -5.45 6.93 6.34
N ILE A 91 -4.21 7.21 5.94
CA ILE A 91 -3.53 8.47 6.28
C ILE A 91 -4.23 9.66 5.60
N SER A 92 -4.57 9.55 4.31
CA SER A 92 -5.26 10.59 3.54
C SER A 92 -6.61 10.92 4.13
N LYS A 93 -7.39 9.90 4.52
CA LYS A 93 -8.68 10.10 5.18
C LYS A 93 -8.51 10.83 6.50
N LEU A 94 -7.54 10.40 7.31
CA LEU A 94 -7.26 11.01 8.61
C LEU A 94 -6.83 12.48 8.47
N ILE A 95 -5.94 12.79 7.53
CA ILE A 95 -5.51 14.17 7.25
C ILE A 95 -6.68 15.03 6.79
N LYS A 96 -7.52 14.54 5.87
CA LYS A 96 -8.70 15.28 5.41
C LYS A 96 -9.69 15.57 6.53
N THR A 97 -9.83 14.65 7.49
CA THR A 97 -10.71 14.82 8.65
C THR A 97 -10.12 15.77 9.69
N MET A 98 -8.80 15.82 9.84
CA MET A 98 -8.14 16.53 10.95
C MET A 98 -7.44 17.83 10.54
N GLU A 99 -7.10 18.05 9.28
CA GLU A 99 -6.32 19.21 8.81
C GLU A 99 -6.91 19.88 7.57
N ASP A 100 -8.15 19.55 7.24
CA ASP A 100 -8.84 19.94 6.02
C ASP A 100 -8.22 19.39 4.72
N TRP A 101 -8.92 19.66 3.61
CA TRP A 101 -8.64 19.09 2.30
C TRP A 101 -7.34 19.56 1.61
N PRO A 102 -6.88 20.83 1.74
CA PRO A 102 -5.75 21.35 0.97
C PRO A 102 -4.47 20.52 1.16
N CYS A 103 -3.85 20.14 0.03
CA CYS A 103 -2.57 19.41 -0.03
C CYS A 103 -2.56 18.07 0.76
N SER A 104 -3.72 17.48 1.06
CA SER A 104 -3.81 16.21 1.81
C SER A 104 -3.05 15.06 1.15
N ALA A 105 -3.01 15.02 -0.19
CA ALA A 105 -2.22 14.05 -0.95
C ALA A 105 -0.71 14.25 -0.76
N ASP A 106 -0.22 15.50 -0.77
CA ASP A 106 1.21 15.78 -0.61
C ASP A 106 1.69 15.48 0.80
N LYS A 107 0.87 15.78 1.81
CA LYS A 107 1.12 15.38 3.20
C LYS A 107 1.20 13.87 3.35
N THR A 108 0.24 13.14 2.78
CA THR A 108 0.21 11.67 2.84
C THR A 108 1.46 11.07 2.19
N ARG A 109 1.82 11.52 0.98
CA ARG A 109 3.03 11.06 0.27
C ARG A 109 4.31 11.37 1.05
N THR A 110 4.37 12.53 1.70
CA THR A 110 5.52 12.91 2.53
C THR A 110 5.69 11.96 3.71
N ILE A 111 4.60 11.67 4.43
CA ILE A 111 4.62 10.73 5.56
C ILE A 111 5.04 9.33 5.09
N ILE A 112 4.45 8.82 4.01
CA ILE A 112 4.77 7.48 3.49
C ILE A 112 6.24 7.38 3.02
N ARG A 113 6.77 8.41 2.34
CA ARG A 113 8.20 8.42 1.97
C ARG A 113 9.11 8.42 3.19
N ALA A 114 8.79 9.23 4.20
CA ALA A 114 9.57 9.30 5.41
C ALA A 114 9.55 7.96 6.19
N LEU A 115 8.38 7.31 6.25
CA LEU A 115 8.23 5.96 6.80
C LEU A 115 9.06 4.92 6.04
N LEU A 116 8.99 4.92 4.72
CA LEU A 116 9.77 3.97 3.92
C LEU A 116 11.27 4.17 4.13
N LYS A 117 11.73 5.43 4.19
CA LYS A 117 13.13 5.75 4.52
C LYS A 117 13.50 5.23 5.91
N PHE A 118 12.68 5.52 6.92
CA PHE A 118 12.89 5.03 8.27
C PHE A 118 12.97 3.50 8.33
N TYR A 119 12.02 2.78 7.73
CA TYR A 119 12.03 1.32 7.74
C TYR A 119 13.19 0.71 6.94
N ALA A 120 13.69 1.42 5.92
CA ALA A 120 14.81 0.95 5.10
C ALA A 120 16.19 1.26 5.72
N THR A 121 16.34 2.40 6.41
CA THR A 121 17.66 2.90 6.85
C THR A 121 17.80 3.04 8.37
N GLY A 122 16.70 3.00 9.13
CA GLY A 122 16.65 3.30 10.55
C GLY A 122 16.69 4.81 10.87
N GLU A 123 16.73 5.68 9.87
CA GLU A 123 16.78 7.13 10.09
C GLU A 123 15.47 7.65 10.66
N LYS A 124 15.54 8.30 11.83
CA LYS A 124 14.37 8.85 12.52
C LYS A 124 13.65 9.87 11.61
N ILE A 125 12.32 9.80 11.59
CA ILE A 125 11.49 10.75 10.86
C ILE A 125 11.56 12.11 11.56
N GLN A 126 12.11 13.10 10.87
CA GLN A 126 12.19 14.49 11.34
C GLN A 126 11.76 15.41 10.20
N PHE A 127 10.72 16.20 10.43
CA PHE A 127 10.24 17.20 9.48
C PHE A 127 10.75 18.59 9.86
N ASP A 128 11.22 19.34 8.86
CA ASP A 128 11.63 20.72 9.03
C ASP A 128 10.41 21.65 8.85
N TYR A 129 9.83 22.05 9.99
CA TYR A 129 8.72 23.01 10.02
C TYR A 129 9.17 24.46 9.94
N ALA A 130 10.47 24.74 9.99
CA ALA A 130 11.03 26.10 9.85
C ALA A 130 11.41 26.42 8.39
N GLY A 131 11.36 25.43 7.49
CA GLY A 131 11.63 25.60 6.08
C GLY A 131 10.65 26.53 5.36
N GLU A 132 11.05 27.02 4.18
CA GLU A 132 10.27 27.95 3.35
C GLU A 132 8.95 27.33 2.85
N TYR A 133 8.94 26.02 2.58
CA TYR A 133 7.79 25.31 2.03
C TYR A 133 7.34 24.17 2.95
N THR A 134 6.31 24.41 3.78
CA THR A 134 5.80 23.43 4.77
C THR A 134 4.38 22.94 4.47
N PHE A 135 3.80 23.30 3.33
CA PHE A 135 2.42 22.93 2.98
C PHE A 135 2.20 21.41 2.84
N HIS A 136 3.25 20.68 2.50
CA HIS A 136 3.29 19.23 2.38
C HIS A 136 3.57 18.52 3.72
N LEU A 137 3.70 19.26 4.83
CA LEU A 137 3.91 18.69 6.16
C LEU A 137 2.59 18.69 6.94
N PRO A 138 2.31 17.63 7.70
CA PRO A 138 1.15 17.62 8.58
C PRO A 138 1.39 18.57 9.77
N LYS A 139 0.43 19.41 10.11
CA LYS A 139 0.61 20.51 11.08
C LYS A 139 0.01 20.24 12.45
N ARG A 140 -0.97 19.33 12.53
CA ARG A 140 -1.76 19.03 13.73
C ARG A 140 -1.55 17.59 14.20
N ILE A 141 -1.54 16.63 13.29
CA ILE A 141 -1.46 15.20 13.58
C ILE A 141 -0.23 14.59 12.90
N LEU A 142 0.18 13.38 13.30
CA LEU A 142 1.28 12.65 12.62
C LEU A 142 2.54 13.52 12.38
N LYS A 143 2.89 14.36 13.35
CA LYS A 143 4.01 15.33 13.24
C LYS A 143 5.33 14.74 13.69
N THR A 144 5.26 13.84 14.66
CA THR A 144 6.40 13.26 15.33
C THR A 144 6.66 11.87 14.77
N HIS A 145 7.91 11.43 14.87
CA HIS A 145 8.29 10.06 14.53
C HIS A 145 7.41 9.04 15.25
N GLU A 146 7.23 9.23 16.56
CA GLU A 146 6.50 8.32 17.43
C GLU A 146 5.03 8.20 17.00
N ASP A 147 4.35 9.32 16.73
CA ASP A 147 2.94 9.29 16.29
C ASP A 147 2.77 8.62 14.92
N ILE A 148 3.71 8.89 14.00
CA ILE A 148 3.68 8.32 12.65
C ILE A 148 3.89 6.80 12.71
N VAL A 149 4.92 6.35 13.44
CA VAL A 149 5.23 4.92 13.57
C VAL A 149 4.16 4.18 14.35
N GLU A 150 3.63 4.76 15.44
CA GLU A 150 2.55 4.18 16.23
C GLU A 150 1.30 3.95 15.36
N PHE A 151 0.91 4.95 14.58
CA PHE A 151 -0.27 4.87 13.72
C PHE A 151 -0.11 3.81 12.62
N VAL A 152 1.02 3.80 11.91
CA VAL A 152 1.23 2.87 10.79
C VAL A 152 1.49 1.43 11.26
N SER A 153 2.15 1.24 12.40
CA SER A 153 2.26 -0.09 13.04
C SER A 153 0.88 -0.60 13.45
N GLY A 154 -0.01 0.30 13.90
CA GLY A 154 -1.43 0.00 14.13
C GLY A 154 -2.14 -0.46 12.85
N LEU A 155 -1.94 0.24 11.73
CA LEU A 155 -2.51 -0.14 10.43
C LEU A 155 -2.02 -1.51 9.95
N GLN A 156 -0.75 -1.84 10.17
CA GLN A 156 -0.20 -3.15 9.85
C GLN A 156 -0.89 -4.27 10.63
N ARG A 157 -1.11 -4.07 11.94
CA ARG A 157 -1.89 -5.00 12.75
C ARG A 157 -3.35 -5.09 12.32
N LEU A 158 -3.96 -3.97 11.96
CA LEU A 158 -5.33 -3.93 11.44
C LEU A 158 -5.45 -4.76 10.16
N TYR A 159 -4.48 -4.64 9.24
CA TYR A 159 -4.43 -5.43 8.02
C TYR A 159 -4.34 -6.93 8.31
N MET A 160 -3.64 -7.32 9.39
CA MET A 160 -3.55 -8.70 9.87
C MET A 160 -4.72 -9.15 10.74
N GLY A 161 -5.75 -8.30 10.93
CA GLY A 161 -6.96 -8.62 11.68
C GLY A 161 -6.97 -8.25 13.17
N ASP A 162 -5.93 -7.59 13.69
CA ASP A 162 -5.88 -7.05 15.05
C ASP A 162 -6.13 -5.52 15.05
N PRO A 163 -7.33 -5.06 15.42
CA PRO A 163 -7.64 -3.63 15.39
C PRO A 163 -7.13 -2.86 16.63
N THR A 164 -6.67 -3.53 17.68
CA THR A 164 -6.45 -2.90 19.00
C THR A 164 -5.44 -1.76 18.93
N ALA A 165 -4.27 -2.00 18.32
CA ALA A 165 -3.23 -0.99 18.21
C ALA A 165 -3.66 0.19 17.31
N TYR A 166 -4.38 -0.09 16.22
CA TYR A 166 -4.91 0.95 15.35
C TYR A 166 -5.92 1.84 16.08
N LEU A 167 -6.89 1.25 16.79
CA LEU A 167 -7.92 2.00 17.50
C LEU A 167 -7.33 2.86 18.61
N HIS A 168 -6.30 2.37 19.30
CA HIS A 168 -5.55 3.16 20.29
C HIS A 168 -4.89 4.40 19.63
N ALA A 169 -4.09 4.18 18.59
CA ALA A 169 -3.39 5.26 17.89
C ALA A 169 -4.37 6.27 17.27
N TYR A 170 -5.44 5.79 16.64
CA TYR A 170 -6.49 6.60 16.06
C TYR A 170 -7.23 7.42 17.13
N GLY A 171 -7.58 6.80 18.26
CA GLY A 171 -8.23 7.46 19.40
C GLY A 171 -7.38 8.60 19.98
N LYS A 172 -6.07 8.35 20.19
CA LYS A 172 -5.11 9.37 20.62
C LYS A 172 -5.12 10.58 19.68
N ILE A 173 -5.08 10.32 18.37
CA ILE A 173 -5.11 11.38 17.34
C ILE A 173 -6.44 12.17 17.38
N LEU A 174 -7.58 11.50 17.54
CA LEU A 174 -8.89 12.17 17.64
C LEU A 174 -9.00 13.08 18.85
N THR A 175 -8.31 12.76 19.94
CA THR A 175 -8.29 13.59 21.16
C THR A 175 -7.26 14.73 21.11
N THR A 176 -6.43 14.81 20.06
CA THR A 176 -5.47 15.90 19.89
C THR A 176 -6.22 17.23 19.71
N PRO A 177 -6.00 18.22 20.59
CA PRO A 177 -6.67 19.52 20.49
C PRO A 177 -6.44 20.19 19.14
N ALA A 178 -7.44 20.91 18.65
CA ALA A 178 -7.23 21.82 17.53
C ALA A 178 -6.22 22.90 17.97
N VAL A 179 -5.08 22.97 17.29
CA VAL A 179 -4.13 24.08 17.49
C VAL A 179 -4.83 25.34 17.00
N GLN A 180 -5.08 26.30 17.90
CA GLN A 180 -5.55 27.63 17.51
C GLN A 180 -4.47 28.26 16.62
N ALA A 181 -4.89 28.67 15.43
CA ALA A 181 -4.03 29.34 14.44
C ALA A 181 -3.61 30.73 14.91
#